data_AF-A0A1Y1YJS8-F1
#
_entry.id   AF-A0A1Y1YJS8-F1
#
_cell.length_a   1.000
_cell.length_b   1.000
_cell.length_c   1.000
_cell.angle_alpha   90.00
_cell.angle_beta   90.00
_cell.angle_gamma   90.00
#
_symmetry.space_group_name_H-M   'P 1'
#
loop_
_entity.id
_entity.type
_entity.pdbx_description
1 polymer ?
#
loop_
_entity_poly.entity_id
_entity_poly.type
_entity_poly.pdbx_seq_one_letter_code
_entity_poly.pdbx_strand_id
1 'polypeptide(L)'
;MGKLSPYTCTPSCITLTIVVSEIGDKTFFIAAIMAMSHSRLLIFSAAFSALMIMSIFSAVLGHVVLTIIPKHFVTYMASLLFFVFGGKILLEAWNMSGDEGQQELEEVSTELEEHKHSEKLNQMEEQPESCRKSSGVTELMQYLLSPTFVQTFVLTFLAEWGDRSQIATIALGASENVFWVCVGTVLGHGFCTALAVAGGRLLATKISVRTVNLFGSVLFIIFGIIYLYQGIYEQGL
;
A
#
# COMPACT_ATOMS: atom_id res chain seq x y z
N MET A 1 21.03 24.32 -6.29
CA MET A 1 19.87 24.00 -7.16
C MET A 1 20.36 22.99 -8.20
N GLY A 2 20.26 21.71 -7.87
CA GLY A 2 20.79 20.63 -8.71
C GLY A 2 19.93 20.43 -9.95
N LYS A 3 20.57 20.20 -11.11
CA LYS A 3 19.90 19.82 -12.35
C LYS A 3 19.00 18.62 -12.06
N LEU A 4 17.69 18.73 -12.34
CA LEU A 4 16.82 17.56 -12.44
C LEU A 4 17.42 16.70 -13.56
N SER A 5 17.89 15.49 -13.20
CA SER A 5 18.22 14.48 -14.19
C SER A 5 16.94 14.20 -14.99
N PRO A 6 16.96 14.11 -16.33
CA PRO A 6 15.74 13.86 -17.13
C PRO A 6 15.05 12.52 -16.82
N TYR A 7 15.65 11.72 -15.94
CA TYR A 7 15.19 10.41 -15.47
C TYR A 7 14.55 10.44 -14.08
N THR A 8 14.47 11.60 -13.39
CA THR A 8 13.71 11.71 -12.13
C THR A 8 12.28 11.26 -12.36
N CYS A 9 11.84 10.23 -11.64
CA CYS A 9 10.47 9.76 -11.71
C CYS A 9 9.53 10.90 -11.33
N THR A 10 8.72 11.35 -12.30
CA THR A 10 7.68 12.34 -12.04
C THR A 10 6.67 11.75 -11.06
N PRO A 11 5.97 12.58 -10.26
CA PRO A 11 4.95 12.12 -9.33
C PRO A 11 3.90 11.23 -10.01
N SER A 12 3.58 11.50 -11.28
CA SER A 12 2.68 10.69 -12.10
C SER A 12 3.17 9.26 -12.33
N CYS A 13 4.47 9.05 -12.54
CA CYS A 13 5.03 7.70 -12.70
C CYS A 13 4.98 6.93 -11.38
N ILE A 14 5.26 7.61 -10.26
CA ILE A 14 5.20 7.01 -8.92
C ILE A 14 3.76 6.61 -8.59
N THR A 15 2.79 7.50 -8.79
CA THR A 15 1.37 7.18 -8.61
C THR A 15 0.95 5.98 -9.44
N LEU A 16 1.32 5.93 -10.72
CA LEU A 16 0.96 4.80 -11.58
C LEU A 16 1.55 3.48 -11.09
N THR A 17 2.80 3.50 -10.62
CA THR A 17 3.49 2.31 -10.08
C THR A 17 2.76 1.78 -8.85
N ILE A 18 2.44 2.67 -7.91
CA ILE A 18 1.70 2.31 -6.70
C ILE A 18 0.31 1.80 -7.07
N VAL A 19 -0.42 2.48 -7.96
CA VAL A 19 -1.76 2.02 -8.37
C VAL A 19 -1.74 0.62 -8.95
N VAL A 20 -0.80 0.32 -9.84
CA VAL A 20 -0.72 -1.01 -10.46
C VAL A 20 -0.20 -2.07 -9.49
N SER A 21 0.61 -1.70 -8.49
CA SER A 21 1.13 -2.66 -7.51
C SER A 21 0.11 -2.99 -6.41
N GLU A 22 -0.76 -2.03 -6.09
CA GLU A 22 -1.72 -2.13 -4.98
C GLU A 22 -3.10 -2.65 -5.42
N ILE A 23 -3.42 -2.56 -6.71
CA ILE A 23 -4.76 -2.92 -7.18
C ILE A 23 -4.95 -4.45 -7.13
N GLY A 24 -5.91 -4.94 -6.35
CA GLY A 24 -6.08 -6.38 -6.18
C GLY A 24 -4.98 -7.05 -5.36
N ASP A 25 -4.27 -6.28 -4.51
CA ASP A 25 -3.48 -6.85 -3.42
C ASP A 25 -4.37 -7.15 -2.19
N LYS A 26 -3.80 -7.80 -1.16
CA LYS A 26 -4.51 -8.17 0.08
C LYS A 26 -5.22 -6.98 0.71
N THR A 27 -4.58 -5.82 0.77
CA THR A 27 -5.16 -4.62 1.35
C THR A 27 -6.30 -4.04 0.53
N PHE A 28 -6.28 -4.21 -0.79
CA PHE A 28 -7.41 -3.91 -1.66
C PHE A 28 -8.62 -4.79 -1.34
N PHE A 29 -8.42 -6.11 -1.15
CA PHE A 29 -9.49 -7.03 -0.77
C PHE A 29 -10.02 -6.77 0.65
N ILE A 30 -9.12 -6.50 1.62
CA ILE A 30 -9.48 -6.06 2.98
C ILE A 30 -10.39 -4.83 2.93
N ALA A 31 -9.98 -3.78 2.22
CA ALA A 31 -10.76 -2.54 2.11
C ALA A 31 -12.12 -2.78 1.44
N ALA A 32 -12.18 -3.62 0.41
CA ALA A 32 -13.43 -3.95 -0.29
C ALA A 32 -14.41 -4.73 0.60
N ILE A 33 -13.96 -5.76 1.32
CA ILE A 33 -14.81 -6.58 2.20
C ILE A 33 -15.27 -5.76 3.41
N MET A 34 -14.37 -5.00 4.03
CA MET A 34 -14.71 -4.15 5.16
C MET A 34 -15.77 -3.12 4.76
N ALA A 35 -15.66 -2.54 3.56
CA ALA A 35 -16.64 -1.58 3.03
C ALA A 35 -18.02 -2.20 2.71
N MET A 36 -18.12 -3.52 2.59
CA MET A 36 -19.41 -4.22 2.46
C MET A 36 -20.09 -4.42 3.80
N SER A 37 -19.32 -4.63 4.86
CA SER A 37 -19.83 -4.88 6.22
C SER A 37 -20.09 -3.59 7.00
N HIS A 38 -19.43 -2.49 6.64
CA HIS A 38 -19.39 -1.26 7.43
C HIS A 38 -19.60 -0.02 6.54
N SER A 39 -19.70 1.16 7.18
CA SER A 39 -19.86 2.42 6.45
C SER A 39 -18.62 2.74 5.61
N ARG A 40 -18.84 2.94 4.31
CA ARG A 40 -17.77 3.14 3.31
C ARG A 40 -16.79 4.26 3.68
N LEU A 41 -17.29 5.38 4.19
CA LEU A 41 -16.44 6.51 4.60
C LEU A 41 -15.57 6.19 5.82
N LEU A 42 -16.06 5.37 6.75
CA LEU A 42 -15.28 4.93 7.92
C LEU A 42 -14.14 4.02 7.48
N ILE A 43 -14.44 3.04 6.62
CA ILE A 43 -13.43 2.12 6.09
C ILE A 43 -12.41 2.87 5.24
N PHE A 44 -12.86 3.79 4.38
CA PHE A 44 -11.95 4.62 3.59
C PHE A 44 -11.02 5.44 4.49
N SER A 45 -11.54 6.14 5.50
CA SER A 45 -10.72 6.97 6.38
C SER A 45 -9.74 6.14 7.23
N ALA A 46 -10.17 4.98 7.72
CA ALA A 46 -9.32 4.05 8.47
C ALA A 46 -8.18 3.51 7.60
N ALA A 47 -8.51 2.86 6.49
CA ALA A 47 -7.53 2.28 5.57
C ALA A 47 -6.58 3.34 4.99
N PHE A 48 -7.12 4.47 4.52
CA PHE A 48 -6.30 5.56 3.97
C PHE A 48 -5.34 6.15 5.02
N SER A 49 -5.78 6.28 6.27
CA SER A 49 -4.89 6.76 7.34
C SER A 49 -3.75 5.80 7.66
N ALA A 50 -4.01 4.47 7.63
CA ALA A 50 -2.98 3.46 7.78
C ALA A 50 -1.94 3.54 6.65
N LEU A 51 -2.41 3.58 5.40
CA LEU A 51 -1.56 3.66 4.21
C LEU A 51 -0.75 4.97 4.19
N MET A 52 -1.35 6.10 4.57
CA MET A 52 -0.65 7.38 4.68
C MET A 52 0.50 7.32 5.69
N ILE A 53 0.26 6.78 6.88
CA ILE A 53 1.30 6.66 7.93
C ILE A 53 2.43 5.76 7.42
N MET A 54 2.09 4.61 6.84
CA MET A 54 3.08 3.69 6.28
C MET A 54 3.91 4.33 5.16
N SER A 55 3.25 5.06 4.26
CA SER A 55 3.89 5.70 3.09
C SER A 55 4.90 6.76 3.51
N ILE A 56 4.50 7.63 4.43
CA ILE A 56 5.36 8.69 4.95
C ILE A 56 6.54 8.08 5.72
N PHE A 57 6.27 7.08 6.57
CA PHE A 57 7.31 6.38 7.32
C PHE A 57 8.35 5.76 6.36
N SER A 58 7.90 5.10 5.31
CA SER A 58 8.75 4.44 4.31
C SER A 58 9.58 5.41 3.50
N ALA A 59 8.97 6.52 3.05
CA ALA A 59 9.68 7.56 2.33
C ALA A 59 10.74 8.26 3.21
N VAL A 60 10.44 8.49 4.49
CA VAL A 60 11.40 9.03 5.47
C VAL A 60 12.54 8.04 5.71
N LEU A 61 12.25 6.74 5.86
CA LEU A 61 13.29 5.71 5.96
C LEU A 61 14.20 5.71 4.73
N GLY A 62 13.63 5.81 3.52
CA GLY A 62 14.41 5.96 2.28
C GLY A 62 15.34 7.18 2.32
N HIS A 63 14.86 8.31 2.84
CA HIS A 63 15.70 9.50 3.02
C HIS A 63 16.84 9.27 4.02
N VAL A 64 16.56 8.58 5.12
CA VAL A 64 17.57 8.25 6.14
C VAL A 64 18.63 7.31 5.54
N VAL A 65 18.26 6.38 4.67
CA VAL A 65 19.22 5.48 3.98
C VAL A 65 20.29 6.27 3.22
N LEU A 66 19.93 7.39 2.58
CA LEU A 66 20.89 8.28 1.91
C LEU A 66 21.91 8.96 2.84
N THR A 67 21.59 9.08 4.14
CA THR A 67 22.55 9.66 5.11
C THR A 67 23.68 8.69 5.45
N ILE A 68 23.47 7.40 5.23
CA ILE A 68 24.41 6.32 5.57
C ILE A 68 25.08 5.77 4.31
N ILE A 69 24.35 5.68 3.20
CA ILE A 69 24.78 5.00 1.97
C ILE A 69 25.03 6.01 0.85
N PRO A 70 26.19 5.95 0.17
CA PRO A 70 26.44 6.81 -0.98
C PRO A 70 25.42 6.59 -2.10
N LYS A 71 24.97 7.69 -2.73
CA LYS A 71 23.91 7.69 -3.75
C LYS A 71 24.14 6.68 -4.90
N HIS A 72 25.40 6.46 -5.29
CA HIS A 72 25.75 5.53 -6.37
C HIS A 72 25.39 4.07 -6.04
N PHE A 73 25.63 3.62 -4.81
CA PHE A 73 25.22 2.28 -4.38
C PHE A 73 23.70 2.17 -4.31
N VAL A 74 23.03 3.22 -3.85
CA VAL A 74 21.56 3.23 -3.72
C VAL A 74 20.88 3.05 -5.08
N THR A 75 21.35 3.71 -6.14
CA THR A 75 20.76 3.55 -7.48
C THR A 75 20.90 2.11 -8.00
N TYR A 76 22.05 1.46 -7.81
CA TYR A 76 22.23 0.05 -8.18
C TYR A 76 21.42 -0.91 -7.30
N MET A 77 21.33 -0.65 -6.00
CA MET A 77 20.50 -1.43 -5.09
C MET A 77 19.02 -1.31 -5.43
N ALA A 78 18.54 -0.11 -5.75
CA ALA A 78 17.17 0.10 -6.22
C ALA A 78 16.91 -0.64 -7.54
N SER A 79 17.82 -0.58 -8.51
CA SER A 79 17.72 -1.37 -9.75
C SER A 79 17.61 -2.87 -9.48
N LEU A 80 18.51 -3.42 -8.65
CA LEU A 80 18.48 -4.83 -8.27
C LEU A 80 17.16 -5.21 -7.60
N LEU A 81 16.70 -4.38 -6.68
CA LEU A 81 15.44 -4.56 -5.95
C LEU A 81 14.25 -4.59 -6.91
N PHE A 82 14.17 -3.64 -7.85
CA PHE A 82 13.12 -3.61 -8.87
C PHE A 82 13.15 -4.87 -9.76
N PHE A 83 14.32 -5.38 -10.13
CA PHE A 83 14.42 -6.65 -10.86
C PHE A 83 13.99 -7.86 -10.02
N VAL A 84 14.38 -7.92 -8.75
CA VAL A 84 14.01 -9.03 -7.85
C VAL A 84 12.50 -9.06 -7.64
N PHE A 85 11.88 -7.91 -7.33
CA PHE A 85 10.42 -7.84 -7.19
C PHE A 85 9.70 -8.09 -8.50
N GLY A 86 10.15 -7.47 -9.60
CA GLY A 86 9.57 -7.70 -10.92
C GLY A 86 9.62 -9.17 -11.31
N GLY A 87 10.76 -9.84 -11.12
CA GLY A 87 10.93 -11.27 -11.38
C GLY A 87 10.08 -12.14 -10.45
N LYS A 88 10.06 -11.87 -9.14
CA LYS A 88 9.24 -12.61 -8.18
C LYS A 88 7.76 -12.53 -8.53
N ILE A 89 7.25 -11.33 -8.76
CA ILE A 89 5.83 -11.09 -9.10
C ILE A 89 5.49 -11.73 -10.45
N LEU A 90 6.41 -11.69 -11.42
CA LEU A 90 6.20 -12.34 -12.72
C LEU A 90 6.10 -13.86 -12.59
N LEU A 91 6.96 -14.47 -11.78
CA LEU A 91 6.92 -15.91 -11.50
C LEU A 91 5.64 -16.29 -10.79
N GLU A 92 5.24 -15.49 -9.81
CA GLU A 92 3.97 -15.64 -9.09
C GLU A 92 2.82 -15.59 -10.08
N ALA A 93 2.69 -14.50 -10.86
CA ALA A 93 1.67 -14.29 -11.90
C ALA A 93 1.59 -15.43 -12.92
N TRP A 94 2.72 -16.05 -13.28
CA TRP A 94 2.72 -17.20 -14.18
C TRP A 94 2.12 -18.44 -13.52
N ASN A 95 2.44 -18.65 -12.25
CA ASN A 95 1.96 -19.77 -11.46
C ASN A 95 0.50 -19.60 -11.00
N MET A 96 -0.05 -18.38 -11.09
CA MET A 96 -1.43 -18.10 -10.69
C MET A 96 -2.44 -18.79 -11.60
N SER A 97 -3.32 -19.56 -10.99
CA SER A 97 -4.56 -20.01 -11.63
C SER A 97 -5.56 -18.86 -11.71
N GLY A 98 -6.54 -18.91 -12.61
CA GLY A 98 -7.43 -17.78 -12.91
C GLY A 98 -8.33 -17.31 -11.75
N ASP A 99 -8.41 -18.07 -10.65
CA ASP A 99 -9.39 -17.87 -9.56
C ASP A 99 -8.79 -17.33 -8.25
N GLU A 100 -7.50 -17.01 -8.21
CA GLU A 100 -6.82 -16.58 -6.96
C GLU A 100 -7.38 -15.30 -6.35
N GLY A 101 -7.88 -14.36 -7.15
CA GLY A 101 -8.53 -13.15 -6.61
C GLY A 101 -9.79 -13.46 -5.81
N GLN A 102 -10.49 -14.55 -6.14
CA GLN A 102 -11.65 -14.98 -5.38
C GLN A 102 -11.25 -15.74 -4.12
N GLN A 103 -10.16 -16.51 -4.18
CA GLN A 103 -9.58 -17.18 -3.01
C GLN A 103 -9.07 -16.15 -1.98
N GLU A 104 -8.31 -15.13 -2.40
CA GLU A 104 -7.84 -14.05 -1.53
C GLU A 104 -9.01 -13.29 -0.87
N LEU A 105 -10.08 -13.02 -1.64
CA LEU A 105 -11.31 -12.44 -1.10
C LEU A 105 -11.96 -13.36 -0.05
N GLU A 106 -12.01 -14.67 -0.31
CA GLU A 106 -12.62 -15.64 0.61
C GLU A 106 -11.80 -15.82 1.88
N GLU A 107 -10.47 -15.90 1.77
CA GLU A 107 -9.53 -15.98 2.90
C GLU A 107 -9.69 -14.76 3.83
N VAL A 108 -9.60 -13.54 3.28
CA VAL A 108 -9.78 -12.30 4.07
C VAL A 108 -11.18 -12.23 4.68
N SER A 109 -12.21 -12.72 3.99
CA SER A 109 -13.57 -12.73 4.53
C SER A 109 -13.72 -13.68 5.72
N THR A 110 -13.08 -14.85 5.67
CA THR A 110 -13.12 -15.87 6.71
C THR A 110 -12.35 -15.39 7.95
N GLU A 111 -11.14 -14.86 7.77
CA GLU A 111 -10.36 -14.26 8.86
C GLU A 111 -11.14 -13.14 9.56
N LEU A 112 -11.86 -12.31 8.79
CA LEU A 112 -12.68 -11.24 9.35
C LEU A 112 -13.87 -11.77 10.18
N GLU A 113 -14.52 -12.85 9.75
CA GLU A 113 -15.60 -13.48 10.52
C GLU A 113 -15.10 -14.10 11.82
N GLU A 114 -13.94 -14.76 11.80
CA GLU A 114 -13.28 -15.28 13.00
C GLU A 114 -12.95 -14.16 13.99
N HIS A 115 -12.38 -13.06 13.51
CA HIS A 115 -12.09 -11.87 14.34
C HIS A 115 -13.38 -11.25 14.92
N LYS A 116 -14.46 -11.14 14.14
CA LYS A 116 -15.76 -10.65 14.63
C LYS A 116 -16.37 -11.57 15.69
N HIS A 117 -16.21 -12.89 15.56
CA HIS A 117 -16.70 -13.85 16.54
C HIS A 117 -15.93 -13.74 17.86
N SER A 118 -14.59 -13.63 17.77
CA SER A 118 -13.70 -13.43 18.91
C SER A 118 -13.97 -12.11 19.65
N GLU A 119 -14.16 -11.00 18.92
CA GLU A 119 -14.48 -9.71 19.55
C GLU A 119 -15.84 -9.70 20.26
N LYS A 120 -16.87 -10.36 19.70
CA LYS A 120 -18.18 -10.47 20.37
C LYS A 120 -18.12 -11.25 21.68
N LEU A 121 -17.22 -12.23 21.78
CA LEU A 121 -17.01 -13.00 23.02
C LEU A 121 -16.39 -12.11 24.11
N ASN A 122 -15.41 -11.29 23.74
CA ASN A 122 -14.73 -10.37 24.67
C ASN A 122 -15.60 -9.17 25.09
N GLN A 123 -16.47 -8.67 24.21
CA GLN A 123 -17.39 -7.57 24.53
C GLN A 123 -18.55 -7.95 25.48
N MET A 124 -18.74 -9.25 25.79
CA MET A 124 -19.67 -9.67 26.83
C MET A 124 -19.14 -9.45 28.26
N GLU A 125 -17.85 -9.12 28.45
CA GLU A 125 -17.23 -9.00 29.78
C GLU A 125 -16.97 -7.57 30.28
N GLU A 126 -17.00 -6.53 29.44
CA GLU A 126 -16.72 -5.16 29.91
C GLU A 126 -17.71 -4.12 29.36
N GLN A 127 -18.71 -3.80 30.18
CA GLN A 127 -19.36 -2.49 30.15
C GLN A 127 -18.67 -1.58 31.17
N PRO A 128 -18.33 -0.34 30.76
CA PRO A 128 -18.77 0.77 31.58
C PRO A 128 -19.51 1.82 30.75
N GLU A 129 -20.65 2.20 31.29
CA GLU A 129 -21.32 3.46 30.98
C GLU A 129 -20.40 4.64 31.29
N SER A 130 -20.33 5.63 30.40
CA SER A 130 -20.36 7.03 30.82
C SER A 130 -20.64 7.97 29.65
N CYS A 131 -21.71 8.75 29.77
CA CYS A 131 -22.05 9.85 28.89
C CYS A 131 -21.21 11.09 29.26
N ARG A 132 -20.44 11.66 28.31
CA ARG A 132 -19.76 12.95 28.50
C ARG A 132 -20.03 13.91 27.36
N LYS A 133 -20.56 15.09 27.71
CA LYS A 133 -20.92 16.20 26.84
C LYS A 133 -19.69 16.95 26.30
N SER A 134 -19.68 17.17 24.98
CA SER A 134 -19.08 18.29 24.21
C SER A 134 -17.55 18.43 24.08
N SER A 135 -17.05 18.14 22.88
CA SER A 135 -16.20 19.00 22.03
C SER A 135 -15.90 18.22 20.74
N GLY A 136 -15.82 18.84 19.56
CA GLY A 136 -15.60 18.11 18.29
C GLY A 136 -14.40 17.16 18.30
N VAL A 137 -13.43 17.37 19.20
CA VAL A 137 -12.28 16.48 19.44
C VAL A 137 -12.67 15.15 20.11
N THR A 138 -13.64 15.13 21.04
CA THR A 138 -14.10 13.89 21.69
C THR A 138 -14.95 13.04 20.75
N GLU A 139 -15.72 13.67 19.87
CA GLU A 139 -16.49 12.97 18.82
C GLU A 139 -15.55 12.34 17.78
N LEU A 140 -14.48 13.05 17.39
CA LEU A 140 -13.44 12.49 16.52
C LEU A 140 -12.71 11.32 17.20
N MET A 141 -12.35 11.44 18.48
CA MET A 141 -11.72 10.34 19.22
C MET A 141 -12.64 9.13 19.34
N GLN A 142 -13.94 9.32 19.59
CA GLN A 142 -14.91 8.22 19.62
C GLN A 142 -15.08 7.55 18.25
N TYR A 143 -14.99 8.32 17.17
CA TYR A 143 -15.01 7.79 15.80
C TYR A 143 -13.73 7.01 15.45
N LEU A 144 -12.55 7.59 15.73
CA LEU A 144 -11.24 6.98 15.47
C LEU A 144 -10.95 5.78 16.37
N LEU A 145 -11.49 5.76 17.59
CA LEU A 145 -11.35 4.64 18.53
C LEU A 145 -12.53 3.64 18.44
N SER A 146 -13.38 3.76 17.43
CA SER A 146 -14.39 2.73 17.20
C SER A 146 -13.69 1.40 16.86
N PRO A 147 -14.20 0.27 17.38
CA PRO A 147 -13.55 -1.04 17.18
C PRO A 147 -13.37 -1.34 15.69
N THR A 148 -14.35 -0.98 14.86
CA THR A 148 -14.27 -1.11 13.40
C THR A 148 -13.17 -0.25 12.77
N PHE A 149 -12.99 0.99 13.24
CA PHE A 149 -11.93 1.85 12.71
C PHE A 149 -10.56 1.27 13.05
N VAL A 150 -10.34 0.94 14.32
CA VAL A 150 -9.06 0.38 14.80
C VAL A 150 -8.76 -0.95 14.13
N GLN A 151 -9.75 -1.84 14.03
CA GLN A 151 -9.61 -3.13 13.35
C GLN A 151 -9.21 -2.95 11.89
N THR A 152 -9.92 -2.09 11.14
CA THR A 152 -9.60 -1.82 9.73
C THR A 152 -8.20 -1.21 9.60
N PHE A 153 -7.89 -0.23 10.44
CA PHE A 153 -6.59 0.43 10.46
C PHE A 153 -5.46 -0.57 10.69
N VAL A 154 -5.58 -1.40 11.74
CA VAL A 154 -4.55 -2.38 12.11
C VAL A 154 -4.42 -3.46 11.04
N LEU A 155 -5.54 -3.98 10.53
CA LEU A 155 -5.52 -5.00 9.48
C LEU A 155 -4.86 -4.48 8.20
N THR A 156 -5.20 -3.27 7.76
CA THR A 156 -4.55 -2.63 6.60
C THR A 156 -3.08 -2.34 6.88
N PHE A 157 -2.74 -1.80 8.05
CA PHE A 157 -1.36 -1.45 8.39
C PHE A 157 -0.45 -2.66 8.48
N LEU A 158 -0.90 -3.75 9.11
CA LEU A 158 -0.13 -4.99 9.24
C LEU A 158 -0.01 -5.73 7.91
N ALA A 159 -1.04 -5.68 7.07
CA ALA A 159 -1.00 -6.28 5.74
C ALA A 159 -0.01 -5.57 4.80
N GLU A 160 0.15 -4.24 4.91
CA GLU A 160 1.20 -3.50 4.18
C GLU A 160 2.59 -3.58 4.83
N TRP A 161 2.68 -4.05 6.08
CA TRP A 161 3.95 -3.99 6.81
C TRP A 161 4.97 -4.97 6.22
N GLY A 162 6.01 -4.42 5.61
CA GLY A 162 7.05 -5.17 4.93
C GLY A 162 6.66 -5.61 3.51
N ASP A 163 5.57 -5.10 2.96
CA ASP A 163 5.13 -5.51 1.63
C ASP A 163 5.95 -4.83 0.50
N ARG A 164 5.75 -5.33 -0.73
CA ARG A 164 6.38 -4.92 -1.98
C ARG A 164 6.31 -3.41 -2.19
N SER A 165 5.14 -2.80 -1.93
CA SER A 165 4.92 -1.37 -2.09
C SER A 165 5.72 -0.53 -1.09
N GLN A 166 5.86 -1.01 0.15
CA GLN A 166 6.65 -0.38 1.21
C GLN A 166 8.12 -0.35 0.83
N ILE A 167 8.66 -1.50 0.42
CA ILE A 167 10.07 -1.65 0.06
C ILE A 167 10.39 -0.84 -1.21
N ALA A 168 9.48 -0.81 -2.19
CA ALA A 168 9.59 0.05 -3.37
C ALA A 168 9.59 1.54 -2.99
N THR A 169 8.74 1.95 -2.05
CA THR A 169 8.67 3.34 -1.56
C THR A 169 9.94 3.76 -0.83
N ILE A 170 10.55 2.86 -0.04
CA ILE A 170 11.86 3.10 0.59
C ILE A 170 12.94 3.30 -0.49
N ALA A 171 12.98 2.41 -1.49
CA ALA A 171 13.95 2.51 -2.58
C ALA A 171 13.80 3.81 -3.37
N LEU A 172 12.56 4.21 -3.70
CA LEU A 172 12.24 5.46 -4.37
C LEU A 172 12.56 6.69 -3.50
N GLY A 173 12.26 6.65 -2.20
CA GLY A 173 12.60 7.72 -1.26
C GLY A 173 14.12 7.91 -1.09
N ALA A 174 14.89 6.85 -1.36
CA ALA A 174 16.34 6.87 -1.33
C ALA A 174 16.97 7.33 -2.66
N SER A 175 16.29 7.23 -3.81
CA SER A 175 16.83 7.66 -5.10
C SER A 175 16.32 9.02 -5.57
N GLU A 176 15.08 9.35 -5.21
CA GLU A 176 14.32 10.50 -5.69
C GLU A 176 14.06 11.54 -4.60
N ASN A 177 13.36 12.61 -4.98
CA ASN A 177 12.92 13.60 -4.01
C ASN A 177 11.76 13.06 -3.16
N VAL A 178 12.01 12.92 -1.85
CA VAL A 178 11.05 12.40 -0.85
C VAL A 178 9.69 13.07 -0.92
N PHE A 179 9.62 14.38 -1.18
CA PHE A 179 8.34 15.09 -1.28
C PHE A 179 7.48 14.55 -2.43
N TRP A 180 8.09 14.36 -3.61
CA TRP A 180 7.38 13.83 -4.79
C TRP A 180 7.03 12.34 -4.64
N VAL A 181 7.88 11.58 -3.95
CA VAL A 181 7.59 10.19 -3.59
C VAL A 181 6.37 10.13 -2.66
N CYS A 182 6.38 10.89 -1.56
CA CYS A 182 5.24 10.96 -0.63
C CYS A 182 3.93 11.34 -1.34
N VAL A 183 3.94 12.40 -2.17
CA VAL A 183 2.74 12.85 -2.89
C VAL A 183 2.27 11.77 -3.86
N GLY A 184 3.17 11.20 -4.66
CA GLY A 184 2.83 10.17 -5.63
C GLY A 184 2.24 8.91 -4.99
N THR A 185 2.87 8.44 -3.90
CA THR A 185 2.45 7.24 -3.15
C THR A 185 1.13 7.45 -2.42
N VAL A 186 0.94 8.57 -1.73
CA VAL A 186 -0.32 8.90 -1.04
C VAL A 186 -1.48 9.00 -2.04
N LEU A 187 -1.27 9.63 -3.19
CA LEU A 187 -2.30 9.72 -4.23
C LEU A 187 -2.64 8.34 -4.81
N GLY A 188 -1.64 7.48 -4.99
CA GLY A 188 -1.82 6.12 -5.49
C GLY A 188 -2.65 5.27 -4.53
N HIS A 189 -2.25 5.19 -3.26
CA HIS A 189 -3.01 4.46 -2.23
C HIS A 189 -4.40 5.04 -2.03
N GLY A 190 -4.56 6.37 -2.06
CA GLY A 190 -5.87 7.02 -1.98
C GLY A 190 -6.80 6.60 -3.11
N PHE A 191 -6.26 6.53 -4.34
CA PHE A 191 -7.01 6.07 -5.51
C PHE A 191 -7.39 4.58 -5.38
N CYS A 192 -6.45 3.70 -5.04
CA CYS A 192 -6.74 2.27 -4.87
C CYS A 192 -7.75 2.00 -3.75
N THR A 193 -7.60 2.68 -2.62
CA THR A 193 -8.53 2.57 -1.48
C THR A 193 -9.93 3.06 -1.87
N ALA A 194 -10.01 4.19 -2.58
CA ALA A 194 -11.29 4.71 -3.06
C ALA A 194 -11.98 3.72 -4.02
N LEU A 195 -11.21 3.11 -4.93
CA LEU A 195 -11.73 2.08 -5.84
C LEU A 195 -12.22 0.84 -5.09
N ALA A 196 -11.45 0.32 -4.14
CA ALA A 196 -11.83 -0.84 -3.34
C ALA A 196 -13.15 -0.59 -2.58
N VAL A 197 -13.23 0.57 -1.89
CA VAL A 197 -14.37 0.95 -1.07
C VAL A 197 -15.62 1.26 -1.92
N ALA A 198 -15.45 1.90 -3.08
CA ALA A 198 -16.56 2.23 -3.97
C ALA A 198 -17.06 1.00 -4.74
N GLY A 199 -16.16 0.11 -5.15
CA GLY A 199 -16.46 -1.07 -5.94
C GLY A 199 -16.99 -2.27 -5.15
N GLY A 200 -16.54 -2.43 -3.90
CA GLY A 200 -16.90 -3.56 -3.05
C GLY A 200 -16.75 -4.91 -3.76
N ARG A 201 -17.71 -5.83 -3.54
CA ARG A 201 -17.67 -7.19 -4.12
C ARG A 201 -17.61 -7.23 -5.65
N LEU A 202 -18.19 -6.23 -6.33
CA LEU A 202 -18.29 -6.24 -7.80
C LEU A 202 -16.94 -6.01 -8.47
N LEU A 203 -16.11 -5.11 -7.94
CA LEU A 203 -14.75 -4.91 -8.45
C LEU A 203 -13.84 -6.05 -8.01
N ALA A 204 -13.95 -6.49 -6.76
CA ALA A 204 -13.07 -7.53 -6.21
C ALA A 204 -13.20 -8.88 -6.97
N THR A 205 -14.40 -9.26 -7.41
CA THR A 205 -14.64 -10.49 -8.17
C THR A 205 -14.34 -10.39 -9.67
N LYS A 206 -14.10 -9.18 -10.18
CA LYS A 206 -13.84 -8.94 -11.62
C LYS A 206 -12.38 -8.64 -11.93
N ILE A 207 -11.60 -8.23 -10.93
CA ILE A 207 -10.18 -7.97 -11.09
C ILE A 207 -9.42 -9.28 -11.02
N SER A 208 -8.77 -9.65 -12.13
CA SER A 208 -7.85 -10.79 -12.15
C SER A 208 -6.52 -10.36 -11.53
N VAL A 209 -6.23 -10.85 -10.33
CA VAL A 209 -4.97 -10.62 -9.59
C VAL A 209 -3.76 -10.97 -10.47
N ARG A 210 -3.86 -12.07 -11.22
CA ARG A 210 -2.85 -12.45 -12.22
C ARG A 210 -2.56 -11.35 -13.24
N THR A 211 -3.60 -10.73 -13.80
CA THR A 211 -3.43 -9.67 -14.80
C THR A 211 -2.75 -8.46 -14.18
N VAL A 212 -3.15 -8.08 -12.98
CA VAL A 212 -2.52 -6.96 -12.28
C VAL A 212 -1.06 -7.27 -11.99
N ASN A 213 -0.75 -8.42 -11.40
CA ASN A 213 0.63 -8.82 -11.08
C ASN A 213 1.50 -8.85 -12.34
N LEU A 214 0.94 -9.27 -13.49
CA LEU A 214 1.66 -9.22 -14.77
C LEU A 214 1.99 -7.77 -15.18
N PHE A 215 1.03 -6.84 -15.10
CA PHE A 215 1.30 -5.42 -15.37
C PHE A 215 2.29 -4.82 -14.37
N GLY A 216 2.14 -5.12 -13.09
CA GLY A 216 3.05 -4.69 -12.03
C GLY A 216 4.48 -5.17 -12.30
N SER A 217 4.67 -6.46 -12.55
CA SER A 217 5.99 -7.03 -12.82
C SER A 217 6.69 -6.37 -14.02
N VAL A 218 5.94 -6.08 -15.10
CA VAL A 218 6.47 -5.35 -16.26
C VAL A 218 6.91 -3.94 -15.87
N LEU A 219 6.12 -3.21 -15.08
CA LEU A 219 6.51 -1.89 -14.58
C LEU A 219 7.76 -1.95 -13.70
N PHE A 220 7.83 -2.89 -12.76
CA PHE A 220 9.01 -3.10 -11.91
C PHE A 220 10.26 -3.38 -12.75
N ILE A 221 10.16 -4.23 -13.78
CA ILE A 221 11.28 -4.51 -14.70
C ILE A 221 11.70 -3.25 -15.47
N ILE A 222 10.74 -2.45 -15.95
CA ILE A 222 11.03 -1.19 -16.64
C ILE A 222 11.77 -0.22 -15.71
N PHE A 223 11.34 -0.05 -14.46
CA PHE A 223 12.06 0.77 -13.48
C PHE A 223 13.45 0.22 -13.18
N GLY A 224 13.60 -1.10 -13.06
CA GLY A 224 14.89 -1.77 -12.89
C GLY A 224 15.87 -1.40 -14.01
N ILE A 225 15.41 -1.42 -15.27
CA ILE A 225 16.19 -1.02 -16.44
C ILE A 225 16.53 0.47 -16.43
N ILE A 226 15.54 1.34 -16.15
CA ILE A 226 15.76 2.80 -16.09
C ILE A 226 16.81 3.14 -15.04
N TYR A 227 16.70 2.56 -13.85
CA TYR A 227 17.63 2.79 -12.74
C TYR A 227 19.02 2.21 -13.04
N LEU A 228 19.10 1.05 -13.70
CA LEU A 228 20.37 0.49 -14.13
C LEU A 228 21.07 1.42 -15.13
N TYR A 229 20.31 1.89 -16.13
CA TYR A 229 20.80 2.83 -17.13
C TYR A 229 21.27 4.14 -16.48
N GLN A 230 20.48 4.70 -15.57
CA GLN A 230 20.86 5.89 -14.81
C GLN A 230 22.14 5.66 -14.00
N GLY A 231 22.25 4.52 -13.30
CA GLY A 231 23.44 4.15 -12.55
C GLY A 231 24.70 4.11 -13.41
N ILE A 232 24.61 3.57 -14.62
CA ILE A 232 25.72 3.49 -15.60
C ILE A 232 26.06 4.90 -16.15
N TYR A 233 25.07 5.66 -16.61
CA TYR A 233 25.29 6.94 -17.28
C TYR A 233 25.73 8.07 -16.34
N GLU A 234 25.20 8.14 -15.11
CA GLU A 234 25.63 9.14 -14.12
C GLU A 234 27.03 8.86 -13.55
N GLN A 235 27.58 7.65 -13.74
CA GLN A 235 28.89 7.26 -13.20
C GLN A 235 30.01 7.16 -14.24
N GLY A 236 29.73 7.36 -15.53
CA GLY A 236 30.77 7.51 -16.56
C GLY A 236 31.64 6.27 -16.74
N LEU A 237 31.01 5.17 -17.18
CA LEU A 237 31.67 4.12 -17.96
C LEU A 237 31.17 4.20 -19.40
#